data_AF-A0A2V9C6S9-F1
#
_entry.id   AF-A0A2V9C6S9-F1
#
_cell.length_a   1.000
_cell.length_b   1.000
_cell.length_c   1.000
_cell.angle_alpha   90.00
_cell.angle_beta   90.00
_cell.angle_gamma   90.00
#
_symmetry.space_group_name_H-M   'P 1'
#
loop_
_entity.id
_entity.type
_entity.pdbx_description
1 polymer ?
#
loop_
_entity_poly.entity_id
_entity_poly.type
_entity_poly.pdbx_seq_one_letter_code
_entity_poly.pdbx_strand_id
1 'polypeptide(L)'
;MLTAGQDTELCLALRLAGWQLWYEPRLQLRHFLPAKRLQWSYLRRLYRGAGMSLPAFDAYFCATKPMRTGVTGLLRRVRESWSWQLLSMLGKLSWQPLKVVSSLSFPMEGDPDVLRLEKQIGQCLGLLQMRNQYDARIQEIRSLFQQSRWSRRNGQFERQ
;
A
#
# COMPACT_ATOMS: atom_id res chain seq x y z
N MET A 1 10.01 -1.35 -13.69
CA MET A 1 9.85 -1.83 -12.30
C MET A 1 8.75 -2.88 -12.31
N LEU A 2 8.98 -4.11 -11.84
CA LEU A 2 7.88 -5.03 -11.52
C LEU A 2 7.30 -4.60 -10.17
N THR A 3 6.33 -3.70 -10.21
CA THR A 3 5.63 -3.18 -9.04
C THR A 3 4.80 -4.30 -8.43
N ALA A 4 5.36 -5.00 -7.44
CA ALA A 4 4.58 -5.88 -6.58
C ALA A 4 3.45 -5.03 -5.97
N GLY A 5 2.21 -5.26 -6.38
CA GLY A 5 1.06 -4.48 -5.90
C GLY A 5 0.12 -3.94 -6.96
N GLN A 6 0.45 -3.99 -8.25
CA GLN A 6 -0.47 -3.55 -9.31
C GLN A 6 -1.79 -4.32 -9.32
N ASP A 7 -1.74 -5.64 -9.16
CA ASP A 7 -2.95 -6.47 -9.10
C ASP A 7 -3.82 -6.10 -7.90
N THR A 8 -3.18 -5.82 -6.75
CA THR A 8 -3.88 -5.36 -5.54
C THR A 8 -4.50 -3.98 -5.75
N GLU A 9 -3.79 -3.05 -6.40
CA GLU A 9 -4.29 -1.72 -6.74
C GLU A 9 -5.52 -1.81 -7.64
N LEU A 10 -5.46 -2.65 -8.68
CA LEU A 10 -6.60 -2.91 -9.58
C LEU A 10 -7.79 -3.51 -8.82
N CYS A 11 -7.57 -4.49 -7.94
CA CYS A 11 -8.63 -5.06 -7.12
C CYS A 11 -9.28 -4.01 -6.21
N LEU A 12 -8.47 -3.13 -5.59
CA LEU A 12 -8.98 -2.03 -4.76
C LEU A 12 -9.78 -1.02 -5.60
N ALA A 13 -9.30 -0.68 -6.79
CA ALA A 13 -9.98 0.21 -7.73
C ALA A 13 -11.34 -0.36 -8.16
N LEU A 14 -11.40 -1.64 -8.54
CA LEU A 14 -12.65 -2.33 -8.91
C LEU A 14 -13.64 -2.34 -7.75
N ARG A 15 -13.18 -2.65 -6.54
CA ARG A 15 -14.03 -2.63 -5.34
C ARG A 15 -14.53 -1.22 -5.02
N LEU A 16 -13.69 -0.19 -5.15
CA LEU A 16 -14.11 1.21 -4.98
C LEU A 16 -15.10 1.67 -6.05
N ALA A 17 -14.90 1.24 -7.30
CA ALA A 17 -15.84 1.46 -8.38
C ALA A 17 -17.16 0.72 -8.15
N GLY A 18 -17.21 -0.17 -7.14
CA GLY A 18 -18.36 -0.88 -6.60
C GLY A 18 -18.67 -2.21 -7.29
N TRP A 19 -17.67 -2.78 -7.98
CA TRP A 19 -17.74 -4.13 -8.54
C TRP A 19 -17.60 -5.16 -7.42
N GLN A 20 -18.24 -6.31 -7.60
CA GLN A 20 -18.09 -7.46 -6.72
C GLN A 20 -17.00 -8.38 -7.28
N LEU A 21 -16.03 -8.73 -6.43
CA LEU A 21 -15.01 -9.72 -6.76
C LEU A 21 -15.52 -11.09 -6.31
N TRP A 22 -15.63 -12.02 -7.26
CA TRP A 22 -16.07 -13.38 -7.03
C TRP A 22 -14.87 -14.31 -6.91
N TYR A 23 -14.91 -15.21 -5.92
CA TYR A 23 -13.93 -16.28 -5.77
C TYR A 23 -14.52 -17.57 -6.32
N GLU A 24 -13.85 -18.18 -7.29
CA GLU A 24 -14.26 -19.45 -7.90
C GLU A 24 -13.26 -20.55 -7.48
N PRO A 25 -13.64 -21.47 -6.57
CA PRO A 25 -12.73 -22.53 -6.10
C PRO A 25 -12.33 -23.53 -7.20
N ARG A 26 -13.07 -23.59 -8.32
CA ARG A 26 -12.71 -24.42 -9.48
C ARG A 26 -11.58 -23.83 -10.31
N LEU A 27 -11.32 -22.52 -10.22
CA LEU A 27 -10.17 -21.89 -10.87
C LEU A 27 -8.89 -22.23 -10.09
N GLN A 28 -8.11 -23.17 -10.60
CA GLN A 28 -6.84 -23.57 -10.00
C GLN A 28 -5.68 -23.05 -10.84
N LEU A 29 -4.74 -22.37 -10.20
CA LEU A 29 -3.51 -21.88 -10.83
C LEU A 29 -2.31 -22.61 -10.25
N ARG A 30 -1.54 -23.28 -11.11
CA ARG A 30 -0.30 -23.95 -10.70
C ARG A 30 0.85 -22.94 -10.73
N HIS A 31 1.30 -22.51 -9.55
CA HIS A 31 2.44 -21.60 -9.43
C HIS A 31 3.75 -22.38 -9.30
N PHE A 32 4.57 -22.39 -10.34
CA PHE A 32 5.90 -22.99 -10.30
C PHE A 32 6.91 -22.02 -9.68
N LEU A 33 7.43 -22.37 -8.49
CA LEU A 33 8.45 -21.57 -7.80
C LEU A 33 9.86 -22.00 -8.22
N PRO A 34 10.63 -21.16 -8.93
CA PRO A 34 12.02 -21.48 -9.21
C PRO A 34 12.87 -21.36 -7.94
N ALA A 35 13.94 -22.14 -7.83
CA ALA A 35 14.81 -22.20 -6.65
C ALA A 35 15.30 -20.82 -6.16
N LYS A 36 15.58 -19.89 -7.09
CA LYS A 36 15.97 -18.51 -6.76
C LYS A 36 14.93 -17.73 -5.92
N ARG A 37 13.64 -18.10 -5.98
CA ARG A 37 12.58 -17.48 -5.16
C ARG A 37 12.53 -18.01 -3.73
N LEU A 38 13.23 -19.10 -3.44
CA LEU A 38 13.36 -19.68 -2.10
C LEU A 38 14.57 -19.12 -1.34
N GLN A 39 15.35 -18.23 -1.96
CA GLN A 39 16.52 -17.63 -1.34
C GLN A 39 16.12 -16.49 -0.41
N TRP A 40 16.78 -16.38 0.75
CA TRP A 40 16.58 -15.30 1.70
C TRP A 40 16.76 -13.91 1.09
N SER A 41 17.75 -13.75 0.20
CA SER A 41 17.98 -12.50 -0.54
C SER A 41 16.78 -12.11 -1.41
N TYR A 42 16.10 -13.08 -2.03
CA TYR A 42 14.87 -12.83 -2.77
C TYR A 42 13.73 -12.44 -1.83
N LEU A 43 13.58 -13.12 -0.69
CA LEU A 43 12.56 -12.81 0.30
C LEU A 43 12.71 -11.38 0.85
N ARG A 44 13.93 -10.96 1.19
CA ARG A 44 14.24 -9.57 1.60
C ARG A 44 13.84 -8.56 0.53
N ARG A 45 14.20 -8.81 -0.73
CA ARG A 45 13.80 -7.96 -1.87
C ARG A 45 12.28 -7.92 -2.06
N LEU A 46 11.60 -9.05 -1.87
CA LEU A 46 10.15 -9.15 -1.96
C LEU A 46 9.48 -8.30 -0.88
N TYR A 47 9.92 -8.40 0.37
CA TYR A 47 9.39 -7.58 1.47
C TYR A 47 9.65 -6.09 1.27
N ARG A 48 10.84 -5.72 0.77
CA ARG A 48 11.15 -4.34 0.40
C ARG A 48 10.24 -3.83 -0.72
N GLY A 49 10.05 -4.63 -1.77
CA GLY A 49 9.15 -4.32 -2.88
C GLY A 49 7.69 -4.18 -2.43
N ALA A 50 7.22 -5.08 -1.57
CA ALA A 50 5.90 -4.98 -0.94
C ALA A 50 5.79 -3.68 -0.14
N GLY A 51 6.80 -3.35 0.68
CA GLY A 51 6.94 -2.08 1.41
C GLY A 51 6.72 -0.85 0.53
N MET A 52 7.41 -0.81 -0.60
CA MET A 52 7.37 0.30 -1.57
C MET A 52 5.97 0.54 -2.17
N SER A 53 5.13 -0.49 -2.23
CA SER A 53 3.76 -0.38 -2.76
C SER A 53 2.73 0.11 -1.74
N LEU A 54 3.00 0.03 -0.43
CA LEU A 54 2.03 0.43 0.59
C LEU A 54 1.52 1.88 0.43
N PRO A 55 2.38 2.89 0.18
CA PRO A 55 1.92 4.27 0.01
C PRO A 55 0.93 4.46 -1.13
N ALA A 56 0.98 3.62 -2.17
CA ALA A 56 -0.01 3.67 -3.25
C ALA A 56 -1.39 3.20 -2.79
N PHE A 57 -1.45 2.20 -1.89
CA PHE A 57 -2.71 1.68 -1.35
C PHE A 57 -3.38 2.65 -0.36
N ASP A 58 -2.61 3.50 0.31
CA ASP A 58 -3.12 4.46 1.29
C ASP A 58 -4.21 5.37 0.69
N ALA A 59 -4.10 5.72 -0.60
CA ALA A 59 -5.11 6.51 -1.30
C ALA A 59 -6.47 5.79 -1.40
N TYR A 60 -6.46 4.50 -1.71
CA TYR A 60 -7.67 3.68 -1.76
C TYR A 60 -8.29 3.51 -0.37
N PHE A 61 -7.48 3.22 0.65
CA PHE A 61 -7.97 3.10 2.03
C PHE A 61 -8.51 4.42 2.58
N CYS A 62 -7.85 5.55 2.28
CA CYS A 62 -8.32 6.88 2.70
C CYS A 62 -9.61 7.31 1.98
N ALA A 63 -9.89 6.79 0.79
CA ALA A 63 -11.14 7.03 0.05
C ALA A 63 -12.34 6.24 0.63
N THR A 64 -12.11 5.02 1.13
CA THR A 64 -13.20 4.22 1.76
C THR A 64 -13.74 4.81 3.07
N LYS A 65 -12.92 5.58 3.80
CA LYS A 65 -13.28 6.10 5.13
C LYS A 65 -14.32 7.22 5.02
N PRO A 66 -15.40 7.21 5.83
CA PRO A 66 -16.44 8.23 5.79
C PRO A 66 -15.86 9.62 6.07
N MET A 67 -16.38 10.66 5.41
CA MET A 67 -15.91 12.02 5.62
C MET A 67 -16.27 12.47 7.05
N ARG A 68 -15.28 13.01 7.78
CA ARG A 68 -15.50 13.61 9.10
C ARG A 68 -15.40 15.13 8.98
N THR A 69 -16.35 15.84 9.57
CA THR A 69 -16.39 17.30 9.64
C THR A 69 -15.85 17.81 10.97
N GLY A 70 -15.35 19.06 10.98
CA GLY A 70 -14.78 19.71 12.16
C GLY A 70 -13.32 19.35 12.49
N VAL A 71 -12.94 19.48 13.75
CA VAL A 71 -11.55 19.30 14.25
C VAL A 71 -11.03 17.88 13.99
N THR A 72 -11.90 16.86 14.09
CA THR A 72 -11.55 15.46 13.81
C THR A 72 -11.19 15.22 12.33
N GLY A 73 -11.74 16.03 11.41
CA GLY A 73 -11.39 16.02 10.00
C GLY A 73 -10.04 16.67 9.72
N LEU A 74 -9.72 17.78 10.38
CA LEU A 74 -8.43 18.46 10.27
C LEU A 74 -7.28 17.60 10.81
N LEU A 75 -7.43 17.03 12.01
CA LEU A 75 -6.46 16.10 12.59
C LEU A 75 -6.20 14.89 11.68
N ARG A 76 -7.26 14.38 11.05
CA ARG A 76 -7.15 13.29 10.08
C ARG A 76 -6.37 13.72 8.83
N ARG A 77 -6.60 14.92 8.29
CA ARG A 77 -5.82 15.43 7.13
C ARG A 77 -4.34 15.54 7.47
N VAL A 78 -4.00 16.06 8.65
CA VAL A 78 -2.61 16.15 9.11
C VAL A 78 -2.01 14.75 9.24
N ARG A 79 -2.73 13.80 9.82
CA ARG A 79 -2.26 12.41 9.97
C ARG A 79 -2.17 11.64 8.63
N GLU A 80 -3.03 11.96 7.67
CA GLU A 80 -3.04 11.40 6.32
C GLU A 80 -1.99 12.07 5.41
N SER A 81 -1.37 13.17 5.83
CA SER A 81 -0.35 13.86 5.04
C SER A 81 0.91 13.03 4.85
N TRP A 82 1.57 13.24 3.71
CA TRP A 82 2.84 12.60 3.39
C TRP A 82 3.90 12.79 4.48
N SER A 83 4.04 14.02 5.00
CA SER A 83 5.07 14.36 5.99
C SER A 83 4.87 13.61 7.30
N TRP A 84 3.62 13.46 7.76
CA TRP A 84 3.32 12.70 8.97
C TRP A 84 3.52 11.20 8.78
N GLN A 85 3.15 10.66 7.62
CA GLN A 85 3.42 9.26 7.29
C GLN A 85 4.92 8.99 7.28
N LEU A 86 5.70 9.83 6.60
CA LEU A 86 7.15 9.70 6.55
C LEU A 86 7.77 9.82 7.95
N LEU A 87 7.38 10.84 8.73
CA LEU A 87 7.89 11.03 10.09
C LEU A 87 7.56 9.84 11.00
N SER A 88 6.34 9.30 10.91
CA SER A 88 5.93 8.14 11.69
C SER A 88 6.72 6.88 11.33
N MET A 89 7.14 6.74 10.07
CA MET A 89 7.96 5.62 9.60
C MET A 89 9.43 5.81 9.97
N LEU A 90 9.96 7.03 9.84
CA LEU A 90 11.30 7.39 10.31
C LEU A 90 11.44 7.14 11.82
N GLY A 91 10.43 7.53 12.59
CA GLY A 91 10.35 7.22 14.01
C GLY A 91 10.46 5.71 14.25
N LYS A 92 9.62 4.89 13.61
CA LYS A 92 9.68 3.42 13.74
C LYS A 92 11.04 2.83 13.37
N LEU A 93 11.72 3.39 12.37
CA LEU A 93 13.05 2.96 11.94
C LEU A 93 14.14 3.38 12.94
N SER A 94 13.99 4.55 13.58
CA SER A 94 14.95 5.03 14.58
C SER A 94 14.93 4.23 15.89
N TRP A 95 13.92 3.39 16.12
CA TRP A 95 13.89 2.45 17.25
C TRP A 95 14.82 1.24 17.08
N GLN A 96 15.33 0.95 15.87
CA GLN A 96 16.19 -0.23 15.63
C GLN A 96 17.43 0.05 14.73
N PRO A 97 18.25 1.07 15.02
CA PRO A 97 19.33 1.49 14.13
C PRO A 97 20.46 0.45 14.01
N LEU A 98 20.78 -0.23 15.11
CA LEU A 98 21.82 -1.26 15.16
C LEU A 98 21.44 -2.48 14.29
N LYS A 99 20.17 -2.90 14.32
CA LYS A 99 19.69 -4.01 13.49
C LYS A 99 19.71 -3.65 12.00
N VAL A 100 19.34 -2.41 11.64
CA VAL A 100 19.43 -1.93 10.25
C VAL A 100 20.86 -2.04 9.72
N VAL A 101 21.85 -1.53 10.47
CA VAL A 101 23.27 -1.59 10.07
C VAL A 101 23.76 -3.04 10.02
N SER A 102 23.44 -3.87 11.01
CA SER A 102 23.86 -5.28 11.04
C SER A 102 23.26 -6.09 9.89
N SER A 103 22.03 -5.80 9.47
CA SER A 103 21.35 -6.49 8.37
C SER A 103 21.93 -6.16 6.98
N LEU A 104 22.69 -5.07 6.86
CA LEU A 104 23.43 -4.72 5.65
C LEU A 104 24.69 -5.58 5.50
N SER A 105 25.36 -5.87 6.62
CA SER A 105 26.62 -6.62 6.65
C SER A 105 26.43 -8.13 6.77
N PHE A 106 25.36 -8.59 7.42
CA PHE A 106 25.10 -10.02 7.63
C PHE A 106 23.74 -10.44 7.06
N PRO A 107 23.65 -11.63 6.43
CA PRO A 107 22.41 -12.10 5.82
C PRO A 107 21.30 -12.32 6.86
N MET A 108 21.60 -12.59 8.15
CA MET A 108 20.62 -12.76 9.23
C MET A 108 19.41 -13.60 8.80
N GLU A 109 19.67 -14.74 8.18
CA GLU A 109 18.65 -15.61 7.60
C GLU A 109 17.76 -16.21 8.69
N GLY A 110 16.44 -16.16 8.48
CA GLY A 110 15.44 -16.68 9.42
C GLY A 110 14.95 -15.68 10.48
N ASP A 111 15.53 -14.48 10.58
CA ASP A 111 15.06 -13.45 11.52
C ASP A 111 13.87 -12.65 10.92
N PRO A 112 12.66 -12.73 11.51
CA PRO A 112 11.49 -11.98 11.04
C PRO A 112 11.65 -10.46 11.20
N ASP A 113 12.52 -9.99 12.09
CA ASP A 113 12.78 -8.55 12.27
C ASP A 113 13.45 -7.96 11.04
N VAL A 114 14.36 -8.69 10.40
CA VAL A 114 15.02 -8.26 9.16
C VAL A 114 13.99 -8.03 8.05
N LEU A 115 13.00 -8.92 7.92
CA LEU A 115 11.92 -8.76 6.94
C LEU A 115 11.02 -7.55 7.25
N ARG A 116 10.75 -7.28 8.53
CA ARG A 116 10.03 -6.06 8.94
C ARG A 116 10.82 -4.80 8.59
N LEU A 117 12.12 -4.78 8.86
CA LEU A 117 13.00 -3.67 8.53
C LEU A 117 13.04 -3.44 7.01
N GLU A 118 13.19 -4.50 6.22
CA GLU A 118 13.16 -4.42 4.75
C GLU A 118 11.86 -3.81 4.24
N LYS A 119 10.73 -4.21 4.81
CA LYS A 119 9.41 -3.62 4.49
C LYS A 119 9.33 -2.15 4.88
N GLN A 120 9.82 -1.76 6.06
CA GLN A 120 9.84 -0.37 6.52
C GLN A 120 10.70 0.52 5.62
N ILE A 121 11.91 0.05 5.28
CA ILE A 121 12.81 0.71 4.33
C ILE A 121 12.10 0.87 2.97
N GLY A 122 11.47 -0.19 2.48
CA GLY A 122 10.66 -0.16 1.27
C GLY A 122 9.57 0.90 1.32
N GLN A 123 8.83 0.98 2.43
CA GLN A 123 7.76 1.96 2.62
C GLN A 123 8.29 3.40 2.65
N CYS A 124 9.41 3.66 3.33
CA CYS A 124 10.06 4.98 3.28
C CYS A 124 10.48 5.36 1.86
N LEU A 125 11.07 4.44 1.10
CA LEU A 125 11.42 4.67 -0.31
C LEU A 125 10.20 4.92 -1.18
N GLY A 126 9.11 4.17 -0.98
CA GLY A 126 7.84 4.39 -1.67
C GLY A 126 7.24 5.77 -1.37
N LEU A 127 7.29 6.21 -0.10
CA LEU A 127 6.86 7.54 0.30
C LEU A 127 7.73 8.60 -0.38
N LEU A 128 9.06 8.45 -0.37
CA LEU A 128 9.97 9.39 -1.03
C LEU A 128 9.71 9.48 -2.54
N GLN A 129 9.45 8.34 -3.20
CA GLN A 129 9.10 8.30 -4.62
C GLN A 129 7.78 9.02 -4.91
N MET A 130 6.79 8.90 -4.02
CA MET A 130 5.48 9.51 -4.16
C MET A 130 5.37 10.93 -3.58
N ARG A 131 6.45 11.55 -3.09
CA ARG A 131 6.43 12.81 -2.32
C ARG A 131 5.58 13.94 -2.93
N ASN A 132 5.61 14.08 -4.25
CA ASN A 132 4.91 15.15 -4.97
C ASN A 132 3.47 14.77 -5.39
N GLN A 133 3.15 13.47 -5.38
CA GLN A 133 1.90 12.94 -5.92
C GLN A 133 1.01 12.30 -4.85
N TYR A 134 1.53 12.06 -3.65
CA TYR A 134 0.87 11.30 -2.59
C TYR A 134 -0.46 11.95 -2.17
N ASP A 135 -0.42 13.21 -1.73
CA ASP A 135 -1.62 13.92 -1.29
C ASP A 135 -2.60 14.16 -2.46
N ALA A 136 -2.07 14.44 -3.66
CA ALA A 136 -2.87 14.64 -4.87
C ALA A 136 -3.65 13.36 -5.24
N ARG A 137 -2.99 12.19 -5.26
CA ARG A 137 -3.63 10.89 -5.51
C ARG A 137 -4.73 10.58 -4.51
N ILE A 138 -4.52 10.89 -3.22
CA ILE A 138 -5.56 10.68 -2.19
C ILE A 138 -6.82 11.49 -2.53
N GLN A 139 -6.66 12.76 -2.93
CA GLN A 139 -7.80 13.60 -3.29
C GLN A 139 -8.46 13.16 -4.59
N GLU A 140 -7.67 12.80 -5.60
CA GLU A 140 -8.16 12.29 -6.88
C GLU A 140 -9.04 11.06 -6.69
N ILE A 141 -8.53 10.00 -6.05
CA ILE A 141 -9.29 8.77 -5.81
C ILE A 141 -10.53 9.05 -4.95
N ARG A 142 -10.43 9.94 -3.97
CA ARG A 142 -11.58 10.35 -3.16
C ARG A 142 -12.67 11.03 -4.00
N SER A 143 -12.28 11.90 -4.94
CA SER A 143 -13.22 12.57 -5.83
C SER A 143 -13.92 11.59 -6.79
N LEU A 144 -13.16 10.66 -7.39
CA LEU A 144 -13.69 9.60 -8.25
C LEU A 144 -14.64 8.67 -7.49
N PHE A 145 -14.30 8.34 -6.24
CA PHE A 145 -15.16 7.53 -5.39
C PHE A 145 -16.47 8.25 -5.04
N GLN A 146 -16.43 9.55 -4.77
CA GLN A 146 -17.64 10.35 -4.53
C GLN A 146 -18.53 10.42 -5.78
N GLN A 147 -17.95 10.64 -6.95
CA GLN A 147 -18.66 10.68 -8.23
C GLN A 147 -19.32 9.33 -8.56
N SER A 148 -18.61 8.21 -8.39
CA SER A 148 -19.14 6.87 -8.64
C SER A 148 -20.29 6.49 -7.69
N ARG A 149 -20.19 6.84 -6.39
CA ARG A 149 -21.32 6.67 -5.44
C ARG A 149 -22.53 7.50 -5.84
N TRP A 150 -22.32 8.73 -6.32
CA TRP A 150 -23.41 9.61 -6.75
C TRP A 150 -24.13 9.05 -8.00
N SER A 151 -23.37 8.64 -9.03
CA SER A 151 -23.93 8.06 -10.27
C SER A 151 -24.74 6.78 -10.01
N ARG A 152 -24.25 5.90 -9.12
CA ARG A 152 -24.99 4.69 -8.69
C ARG A 152 -26.26 5.01 -7.92
N ARG A 153 -26.20 5.97 -6.98
CA ARG A 153 -27.38 6.38 -6.20
C ARG A 153 -28.48 6.96 -7.09
N ASN A 154 -28.11 7.55 -8.21
CA ASN A 154 -29.02 8.18 -9.16
C ASN A 154 -29.39 7.27 -10.35
N GLY A 155 -29.16 5.95 -10.26
CA GLY A 155 -29.68 4.96 -11.20
C GLY A 155 -29.06 4.97 -12.61
N GLN A 156 -27.91 5.63 -12.82
CA GLN A 156 -27.31 5.72 -14.15
C GLN A 156 -26.65 4.42 -14.66
N PHE A 157 -26.56 3.38 -13.82
CA PHE A 157 -25.96 2.08 -14.15
C PHE A 157 -26.96 0.94 -14.41
N GLU A 158 -28.28 1.21 -14.43
CA GLU A 158 -29.31 0.18 -14.72
C GLU A 158 -29.61 -0.04 -16.22
N ARG A 159 -28.70 0.34 -17.13
CA ARG A 159 -28.87 0.03 -18.55
C ARG A 159 -27.61 -0.56 -19.13
N GLN A 160 -27.53 -1.90 -19.10
CA GLN A 160 -27.17 -2.77 -20.23
C GLN A 160 -27.38 -4.23 -19.84
#